data_AF-A0A5P0ZKI5-F1
#
_entry.id   AF-A0A5P0ZKI5-F1
#
_cell.length_a   1.000
_cell.length_b   1.000
_cell.length_c   1.000
_cell.angle_alpha   90.00
_cell.angle_beta   90.00
_cell.angle_gamma   90.00
#
_symmetry.space_group_name_H-M   'P 1'
#
loop_
_entity.id
_entity.type
_entity.pdbx_description
1 polymer ?
#
loop_
_entity_poly.entity_id
_entity_poly.type
_entity_poly.pdbx_seq_one_letter_code
_entity_poly.pdbx_strand_id
1 'polypeptide(L)' 'MVHKIRQKAIADALNISISTVYRKIKGLGFTQQEVYELNQKLDIPVHTFYDEIEETIEHKHAQ' A
#
# COMPACT_ATOMS: atom_id res chain seq x y z
N MET A 1 -5.29 -14.54 -2.45
CA MET A 1 -6.47 -14.24 -1.62
C MET A 1 -6.59 -12.72 -1.56
N VAL A 2 -7.68 -12.10 -2.04
CA VAL A 2 -7.79 -10.63 -2.03
C VAL A 2 -8.26 -10.18 -0.65
N HIS A 3 -7.39 -9.53 0.13
CA HIS A 3 -7.77 -8.94 1.41
C HIS A 3 -8.67 -7.72 1.16
N LYS A 4 -10.00 -7.92 1.21
CA LYS A 4 -10.98 -6.83 1.10
C LYS A 4 -11.05 -6.05 2.42
N ILE A 5 -10.07 -5.18 2.64
CA ILE A 5 -10.01 -4.33 3.83
C ILE A 5 -10.72 -3.01 3.55
N ARG A 6 -11.62 -2.61 4.45
CA ARG A 6 -12.36 -1.35 4.32
C ARG A 6 -11.41 -0.18 4.62
N GLN A 7 -11.49 0.90 3.84
CA GLN A 7 -10.71 2.13 4.07
C GLN A 7 -10.92 2.69 5.49
N LYS A 8 -12.11 2.51 6.07
CA LYS A 8 -12.40 2.87 7.46
C LYS A 8 -11.54 2.11 8.46
N ALA A 9 -11.29 0.81 8.26
CA ALA A 9 -10.42 0.04 9.14
C ALA A 9 -8.96 0.53 9.09
N ILE A 10 -8.47 0.88 7.89
CA ILE A 10 -7.13 1.47 7.71
C ILE A 10 -7.07 2.84 8.40
N ALA A 11 -8.11 3.66 8.26
CA ALA A 11 -8.21 4.97 8.88
C ALA A 11 -8.18 4.87 10.42
N ASP A 12 -8.95 3.93 10.98
CA ASP A 12 -9.00 3.70 12.43
C ASP A 12 -7.66 3.12 12.94
N ALA A 13 -7.03 2.20 12.19
CA ALA A 13 -5.74 1.63 12.56
C ALA A 13 -4.62 2.68 12.59
N LEU A 14 -4.59 3.61 11.64
CA LEU A 14 -3.56 4.65 11.54
C LEU A 14 -3.93 5.95 12.25
N ASN A 15 -5.13 6.04 12.84
CA ASN A 15 -5.68 7.26 13.44
C ASN A 15 -5.64 8.47 12.48
N ILE A 16 -6.06 8.27 11.23
CA ILE A 16 -6.11 9.30 10.19
C ILE A 16 -7.49 9.36 9.53
N SER A 17 -7.75 10.42 8.76
CA SER A 17 -9.00 10.54 8.01
C SER A 17 -9.11 9.51 6.88
N ILE A 18 -10.34 9.07 6.57
CA ILE A 18 -10.62 8.23 5.39
C ILE A 18 -10.13 8.90 4.10
N SER A 19 -10.25 10.23 4.00
CA SER A 19 -9.75 11.00 2.85
C SER A 19 -8.24 10.89 2.68
N THR A 20 -7.49 10.81 3.79
CA THR A 20 -6.03 10.55 3.76
C THR A 20 -5.75 9.15 3.25
N VAL A 21 -6.48 8.14 3.72
CA VAL A 21 -6.36 6.75 3.23
C VAL A 21 -6.62 6.66 1.73
N TYR A 22 -7.67 7.32 1.24
CA TYR A 22 -7.99 7.37 -0.19
C TYR A 22 -6.82 7.91 -1.02
N ARG A 23 -6.21 9.03 -0.61
CA ARG A 23 -5.04 9.60 -1.32
C ARG A 23 -3.83 8.67 -1.31
N LYS A 24 -3.59 7.96 -0.19
CA LYS A 24 -2.51 6.97 -0.07
C LYS A 24 -2.67 5.83 -1.05
N ILE A 25 -3.87 5.23 -1.10
CA ILE A 25 -4.19 4.13 -2.03
C ILE A 25 -4.11 4.59 -3.49
N LYS A 26 -4.45 5.86 -3.79
CA LYS A 26 -4.42 6.39 -5.15
C LYS A 26 -3.03 6.74 -5.69
N GLY A 27 -1.98 6.69 -4.87
CA GLY A 27 -0.61 6.89 -5.35
C GLY A 27 0.31 7.66 -4.41
N LEU A 28 -0.19 8.23 -3.30
CA LEU A 28 0.70 8.84 -2.31
C LEU A 28 1.50 7.78 -1.51
N GLY A 29 0.99 6.54 -1.46
CA GLY A 29 1.65 5.43 -0.79
C GLY A 29 1.58 5.50 0.73
N PHE A 30 1.97 4.40 1.36
CA PHE A 30 2.14 4.28 2.79
C PHE A 30 3.63 4.34 3.14
N THR A 31 3.97 4.99 4.24
CA THR A 31 5.31 4.93 4.81
C THR A 31 5.59 3.54 5.39
N GLN A 32 6.86 3.19 5.56
CA GLN A 32 7.23 1.90 6.17
C GLN A 32 6.65 1.73 7.59
N GLN A 33 6.60 2.81 8.38
CA GLN A 33 5.99 2.80 9.70
C GLN A 33 4.49 2.50 9.63
N GLU A 34 3.77 3.13 8.71
CA GLU A 34 2.34 2.86 8.51
C GLU A 34 2.10 1.43 8.02
N VAL A 35 2.95 0.91 7.12
CA VAL A 35 2.89 -0.50 6.67
C VAL A 35 3.09 -1.46 7.83
N TYR A 36 4.09 -1.19 8.69
CA TYR A 36 4.32 -1.98 9.89
C TYR A 36 3.10 -1.96 10.83
N GLU A 37 2.52 -0.78 11.08
CA GLU A 37 1.32 -0.68 11.92
C GLU A 37 0.11 -1.41 11.34
N LEU A 38 -0.09 -1.33 10.03
CA LEU A 38 -1.18 -2.03 9.35
C LEU A 38 -0.98 -3.55 9.39
N ASN A 39 0.26 -4.03 9.30
CA ASN A 39 0.57 -5.43 9.53
C ASN A 39 0.22 -5.84 10.97
N GLN A 40 0.66 -5.10 11.98
CA GLN A 40 0.43 -5.45 13.38
C GLN A 40 -1.06 -5.36 13.80
N LYS A 41 -1.81 -4.38 13.28
CA LYS A 41 -3.19 -4.11 13.71
C LYS A 41 -4.25 -4.87 12.91
N LEU A 42 -3.99 -5.13 11.63
CA LEU A 42 -4.98 -5.68 10.69
C LEU A 42 -4.48 -6.95 9.98
N ASP A 43 -3.31 -7.47 10.35
CA ASP A 43 -2.67 -8.65 9.75
C ASP A 43 -2.51 -8.53 8.22
N ILE A 44 -2.27 -7.31 7.73
CA ILE A 44 -2.02 -7.08 6.30
C ILE A 44 -0.58 -7.51 6.00
N PRO A 45 -0.35 -8.46 5.08
CA PRO A 45 1.01 -8.84 4.72
C PRO A 45 1.77 -7.66 4.11
N VAL A 46 3.00 -7.43 4.57
CA VAL A 46 3.84 -6.29 4.14
C VAL A 46 4.00 -6.23 2.62
N HIS A 47 4.15 -7.38 1.95
CA HIS A 47 4.27 -7.46 0.49
C HIS A 47 3.03 -6.95 -0.26
N THR A 48 1.87 -6.78 0.40
CA THR A 48 0.66 -6.20 -0.21
C THR A 48 0.85 -4.72 -0.60
N PHE A 49 1.81 -4.04 0.01
CA PHE A 49 2.06 -2.60 -0.20
C PHE A 49 3.19 -2.30 -1.19
N TYR A 50 3.85 -3.34 -1.70
CA TYR A 50 4.90 -3.23 -2.69
C TYR A 50 4.38 -3.91 -3.95
N ASP A 51 4.31 -3.18 -5.05
CA ASP A 51 4.14 -3.82 -6.34
C ASP A 51 5.36 -4.73 -6.55
N GLU A 52 5.17 -5.93 -7.11
CA GLU A 52 6.29 -6.69 -7.65
C GLU A 52 7.08 -5.72 -8.53
N ILE A 53 8.40 -5.65 -8.34
CA ILE A 53 9.24 -4.86 -9.23
C ILE A 53 9.10 -5.52 -10.61
N GLU A 54 8.10 -5.10 -11.39
CA GLU A 54 8.15 -5.25 -12.83
C GLU A 54 9.29 -4.35 -13.24
N GLU A 55 10.49 -4.94 -13.24
CA GLU A 55 11.66 -4.43 -13.89
C GLU A 55 11.24 -4.23 -15.35
N THR A 56 10.67 -3.07 -15.65
CA THR A 56 10.51 -2.61 -17.02
C THR A 56 11.92 -2.24 -17.43
N ILE A 57 12.73 -3.27 -17.72
CA ILE A 57 13.95 -3.10 -18.47
C ILE A 57 13.46 -2.66 -19.84
N GLU A 58 13.28 -1.36 -20.02
CA GLU A 58 13.25 -0.75 -21.34
C GLU A 58 14.64 -1.00 -21.95
N HIS A 59 14.85 -2.21 -22.47
CA HIS A 59 15.76 -2.43 -23.56
C HIS A 59 15.17 -1.70 -24.76
N LYS A 60 15.35 -0.38 -24.81
CA LYS A 60 15.34 0.33 -26.07
C LYS A 60 16.51 -0.23 -26.86
N HIS A 61 16.17 -1.25 -27.65
CA HIS A 61 17.01 -1.78 -28.69
C HIS A 61 17.54 -0.60 -29.49
N ALA A 62 18.87 -0.49 -29.51
CA ALA A 62 19.57 0.18 -30.58
C ALA A 62 19.10 -0.42 -31.91
N GLN A 63 18.46 0.40 -32.74
CA GLN A 63 18.40 0.24 -34.20
C GLN A 63 18.51 1.63 -34.81
#